data_AF-T0ZVP8-F1
#
_entry.id   AF-T0ZVP8-F1
#
_cell.length_a   1.000
_cell.length_b   1.000
_cell.length_c   1.000
_cell.angle_alpha   90.00
_cell.angle_beta   90.00
_cell.angle_gamma   90.00
#
_symmetry.space_group_name_H-M   'P 1'
#
loop_
_entity.id
_entity.type
_entity.pdbx_description
1 polymer ?
#
loop_
_entity_poly.entity_id
_entity_poly.type
_entity_poly.pdbx_seq_one_letter_code
_entity_poly.pdbx_strand_id
1 'polypeptide(L)'
;MVGETTEEAEPVPLSLDRDASDRTCDRQMAYLGLLEDAAPMFRDGERVPGLGALLAVPFLVHSGVLRIARKLYGGIGPAFYGLRTTLLTLFLMALLRVQRPEQLKERDPATFGRLLGLDRAPEVKTLRRALGRLAAHHCAEQMGAELARVRVAERGELMGFLYVDGHVRAYHGERTISKAYVARRHLAMPATTDY
;
A
#
# COMPACT_ATOMS: atom_id res chain seq x y z
N MET A 1 5.81 31.36 -4.00
CA MET A 1 7.09 30.61 -3.95
C MET A 1 6.73 29.17 -3.63
N VAL A 2 6.58 28.35 -4.66
CA VAL A 2 6.34 26.90 -4.52
C VAL A 2 7.69 26.32 -4.10
N GLY A 3 7.82 25.97 -2.83
CA GLY A 3 9.01 25.27 -2.36
C GLY A 3 9.11 23.96 -3.11
N GLU A 4 10.23 23.75 -3.81
CA GLU A 4 10.64 22.43 -4.25
C GLU A 4 10.67 21.53 -3.01
N THR A 5 9.62 20.74 -2.81
CA THR A 5 9.73 19.52 -2.03
C THR A 5 10.69 18.65 -2.83
N THR A 6 11.98 18.74 -2.50
CA THR A 6 12.98 17.76 -2.88
C THR A 6 12.36 16.41 -2.55
N GLU A 7 11.87 15.70 -3.56
CA GLU A 7 11.43 14.32 -3.41
C GLU A 7 12.69 13.58 -2.97
N GLU A 8 12.84 13.38 -1.66
CA GLU A 8 13.89 12.51 -1.12
C GLU A 8 13.58 11.11 -1.64
N ALA A 9 14.17 10.81 -2.79
CA ALA A 9 14.03 9.55 -3.46
C ALA A 9 14.42 8.44 -2.47
N GLU A 10 13.70 7.33 -2.55
CA GLU A 10 13.99 6.19 -1.72
C GLU A 10 15.46 5.76 -1.96
N PRO A 11 16.40 5.84 -0.99
CA PRO A 11 17.78 5.47 -1.22
C PRO A 11 17.79 3.99 -1.57
N VAL A 12 18.35 3.70 -2.72
CA VAL A 12 18.51 2.34 -3.20
C VAL A 12 19.80 1.80 -2.57
N PRO A 13 19.73 0.72 -1.78
CA PRO A 13 20.93 0.13 -1.20
C PRO A 13 21.86 -0.34 -2.32
N LEU A 14 23.17 -0.26 -2.09
CA LEU A 14 24.16 -0.76 -3.04
C LEU A 14 24.26 -2.28 -2.90
N SER A 15 24.26 -3.00 -4.01
CA SER A 15 24.55 -4.44 -4.03
C SER A 15 25.97 -4.68 -4.54
N LEU A 16 26.63 -5.68 -3.96
CA LEU A 16 27.93 -6.18 -4.43
C LEU A 16 27.78 -7.31 -5.45
N ASP A 17 26.58 -7.89 -5.54
CA ASP A 17 26.27 -8.93 -6.52
C ASP A 17 26.19 -8.31 -7.93
N ARG A 18 26.59 -9.09 -8.95
CA ARG A 18 26.54 -8.69 -10.37
C ARG A 18 25.49 -9.44 -11.17
N ASP A 19 25.05 -10.59 -10.66
CA ASP A 19 24.00 -11.40 -11.26
C ASP A 19 22.72 -11.30 -10.43
N ALA A 20 21.63 -10.86 -11.04
CA ALA A 20 20.31 -10.84 -10.38
C ALA A 20 19.81 -12.25 -10.01
N SER A 21 20.36 -13.31 -10.60
CA SER A 21 20.01 -14.70 -10.32
C SER A 21 20.77 -15.30 -9.14
N ASP A 22 21.91 -14.72 -8.78
CA ASP A 22 22.74 -15.15 -7.67
C ASP A 22 22.99 -13.97 -6.72
N ARG A 23 22.27 -13.97 -5.61
CA ARG A 23 22.32 -12.91 -4.59
C ARG A 23 23.08 -13.36 -3.34
N THR A 24 24.10 -14.19 -3.54
CA THR A 24 24.85 -14.82 -2.45
C THR A 24 25.60 -13.81 -1.58
N CYS A 25 26.14 -12.72 -2.13
CA CYS A 25 26.81 -11.70 -1.32
C CYS A 25 25.79 -10.96 -0.44
N ASP A 26 24.69 -10.50 -1.01
CA ASP A 26 23.65 -9.80 -0.26
C ASP A 26 23.01 -10.67 0.82
N ARG A 27 22.84 -11.98 0.55
CA ARG A 27 22.36 -12.96 1.54
C ARG A 27 23.33 -13.12 2.71
N GLN A 28 24.63 -13.17 2.43
CA GLN A 28 25.66 -13.23 3.49
C GLN A 28 25.70 -11.93 4.30
N MET A 29 25.63 -10.77 3.65
CA MET A 29 25.59 -9.49 4.36
C MET A 29 24.35 -9.37 5.25
N ALA A 30 23.19 -9.81 4.77
CA ALA A 30 21.98 -9.88 5.59
C ALA A 30 22.13 -10.81 6.79
N TYR A 31 22.74 -11.98 6.60
CA TYR A 31 23.00 -12.93 7.67
C TYR A 31 23.95 -12.37 8.74
N LEU A 32 24.99 -11.64 8.32
CA LEU A 32 25.95 -10.97 9.21
C LEU A 32 25.39 -9.69 9.87
N GLY A 33 24.16 -9.29 9.55
CA GLY A 33 23.55 -8.08 10.09
C GLY A 33 24.00 -6.78 9.43
N LEU A 34 24.68 -6.87 8.29
CA LEU A 34 25.29 -5.74 7.57
C LEU A 34 24.40 -5.17 6.45
N LEU A 35 23.26 -5.81 6.18
CA LEU A 35 22.31 -5.40 5.14
C LEU A 35 20.90 -5.28 5.73
N GLU A 36 20.27 -4.12 5.55
CA GLU A 36 18.89 -3.87 5.99
C GLU A 36 17.83 -4.23 4.94
N ASP A 37 18.17 -4.11 3.65
CA ASP A 37 17.30 -4.49 2.54
C ASP A 37 18.12 -4.73 1.27
N ALA A 38 17.81 -5.77 0.51
CA ALA A 38 18.51 -6.09 -0.74
C ALA A 38 18.09 -5.15 -1.88
N ALA A 39 19.05 -4.64 -2.64
CA ALA A 39 18.80 -3.78 -3.79
C ALA A 39 18.00 -4.51 -4.89
N PRO A 40 17.02 -3.88 -5.55
CA PRO A 40 16.39 -4.50 -6.70
C PRO A 40 17.39 -4.56 -7.87
N MET A 41 17.64 -5.76 -8.39
CA MET A 41 18.41 -6.03 -9.59
C MET A 41 17.52 -6.78 -10.59
N PHE A 42 17.22 -6.14 -11.70
CA PHE A 42 16.46 -6.76 -12.79
C PHE A 42 17.41 -7.36 -13.81
N ARG A 43 16.98 -8.45 -14.44
CA ARG A 43 17.66 -9.07 -15.57
C ARG A 43 16.69 -9.28 -16.71
N ASP A 44 17.24 -9.37 -17.91
CA ASP A 44 16.46 -9.71 -19.09
C ASP A 44 15.79 -11.07 -18.94
N GLY A 45 14.59 -11.19 -19.51
CA GLY A 45 13.82 -12.41 -19.46
C GLY A 45 12.59 -12.35 -20.34
N GLU A 46 12.19 -13.51 -20.86
CA GLU A 46 11.02 -13.63 -21.71
C GLU A 46 9.84 -14.22 -20.93
N ARG A 47 8.61 -13.81 -21.29
CA ARG A 47 7.35 -14.39 -20.79
C ARG A 47 7.28 -14.47 -19.27
N VAL A 48 7.80 -13.47 -18.56
CA VAL A 48 7.77 -13.41 -17.09
C VAL A 48 6.33 -13.21 -16.60
N PRO A 49 5.72 -14.20 -15.93
CA PRO A 49 4.35 -14.09 -15.44
C PRO A 49 4.19 -12.90 -14.47
N GLY A 50 3.15 -12.10 -14.67
CA GLY A 50 2.84 -10.97 -13.78
C GLY A 50 3.68 -9.71 -13.99
N LEU A 51 4.56 -9.67 -15.00
CA LEU A 51 5.42 -8.52 -15.31
C LEU A 51 4.64 -7.20 -15.45
N GLY A 52 3.42 -7.25 -15.99
CA GLY A 52 2.55 -6.07 -16.12
C GLY A 52 2.23 -5.38 -14.79
N ALA A 53 2.35 -6.07 -13.65
CA ALA A 53 2.19 -5.45 -12.34
C ALA A 53 3.26 -4.39 -12.04
N LEU A 54 4.42 -4.44 -12.71
CA LEU A 54 5.47 -3.42 -12.56
C LEU A 54 5.04 -2.03 -13.05
N LEU A 55 4.06 -1.95 -13.97
CA LEU A 55 3.47 -0.67 -14.40
C LEU A 55 2.79 0.07 -13.24
N ALA A 56 2.45 -0.62 -12.16
CA ALA A 56 1.85 -0.03 -10.97
C ALA A 56 2.90 0.47 -9.95
N VAL A 57 4.19 0.15 -10.12
CA VAL A 57 5.25 0.56 -9.19
C VAL A 57 5.41 2.07 -9.09
N PRO A 58 5.37 2.86 -10.19
CA PRO A 58 5.39 4.32 -10.08
C PRO A 58 4.23 4.87 -9.24
N PHE A 59 3.04 4.25 -9.33
CA PHE A 59 1.91 4.63 -8.49
C PHE A 59 2.15 4.29 -7.01
N LEU A 60 2.80 3.17 -6.71
CA LEU A 60 3.22 2.84 -5.34
C LEU A 60 4.20 3.88 -4.79
N VAL A 61 5.20 4.27 -5.58
CA VAL A 61 6.19 5.29 -5.18
C VAL A 61 5.49 6.63 -4.93
N HIS A 62 4.67 7.08 -5.87
CA HIS A 62 3.94 8.36 -5.76
C HIS A 62 2.91 8.36 -4.63
N SER A 63 2.30 7.21 -4.31
CA SER A 63 1.31 7.11 -3.21
C SER A 63 1.85 7.47 -1.82
N GLY A 64 3.17 7.60 -1.66
CA GLY A 64 3.83 7.91 -0.39
C GLY A 64 3.93 6.72 0.57
N VAL A 65 3.42 5.53 0.22
CA VAL A 65 3.43 4.33 1.09
C VAL A 65 4.84 3.98 1.55
N LEU A 66 5.81 3.88 0.64
CA LEU A 66 7.18 3.49 0.97
C LEU A 66 7.88 4.57 1.81
N ARG A 67 7.73 5.84 1.42
CA ARG A 67 8.28 7.00 2.15
C ARG A 67 7.74 7.10 3.57
N ILE A 68 6.42 7.04 3.74
CA ILE A 68 5.77 7.12 5.05
C ILE A 68 6.15 5.90 5.89
N ALA A 69 6.16 4.70 5.30
CA ALA A 69 6.57 3.51 6.04
C ALA A 69 8.00 3.64 6.55
N ARG A 70 8.95 4.12 5.74
CA ARG A 70 10.31 4.37 6.24
C ARG A 70 10.33 5.43 7.33
N LYS A 71 9.60 6.53 7.18
CA LYS A 71 9.55 7.59 8.21
C LYS A 71 9.06 7.04 9.56
N LEU A 72 8.10 6.13 9.55
CA LEU A 72 7.47 5.61 10.78
C LEU A 72 8.19 4.39 11.35
N TYR A 73 8.54 3.42 10.52
CA TYR A 73 9.17 2.17 10.93
C TYR A 73 10.70 2.24 10.94
N GLY A 74 11.30 3.19 10.19
CA GLY A 74 12.73 3.19 9.90
C GLY A 74 13.09 1.99 9.03
N GLY A 75 13.62 0.96 9.68
CA GLY A 75 13.87 -0.36 9.12
C GLY A 75 13.28 -1.45 10.00
N ILE A 76 13.20 -2.67 9.47
CA ILE A 76 12.74 -3.85 10.24
C ILE A 76 13.94 -4.65 10.80
N GLY A 77 15.07 -3.97 10.98
CA GLY A 77 16.37 -4.55 11.30
C GLY A 77 17.02 -5.28 10.11
N PRO A 78 18.24 -5.82 10.30
CA PRO A 78 18.98 -6.47 9.23
C PRO A 78 18.21 -7.64 8.61
N ALA A 79 18.09 -7.61 7.28
CA ALA A 79 17.36 -8.58 6.50
C ALA A 79 17.71 -8.49 5.01
N PHE A 80 17.62 -9.62 4.32
CA PHE A 80 17.65 -9.64 2.85
C PHE A 80 16.34 -9.06 2.28
N TYR A 81 15.20 -9.42 2.89
CA TYR A 81 13.90 -8.84 2.58
C TYR A 81 13.57 -7.79 3.63
N GLY A 82 13.99 -6.55 3.39
CA GLY A 82 13.77 -5.44 4.31
C GLY A 82 12.39 -4.80 4.18
N LEU A 83 12.24 -3.59 4.69
CA LEU A 83 10.95 -2.88 4.75
C LEU A 83 10.38 -2.63 3.35
N ARG A 84 11.18 -2.07 2.44
CA ARG A 84 10.74 -1.73 1.08
C ARG A 84 10.36 -3.00 0.33
N THR A 85 11.22 -4.02 0.38
CA THR A 85 10.96 -5.31 -0.29
C THR A 85 9.73 -6.00 0.27
N THR A 86 9.48 -5.93 1.58
CA THR A 86 8.27 -6.49 2.21
C THR A 86 7.01 -5.79 1.72
N LEU A 87 7.00 -4.45 1.69
CA LEU A 87 5.84 -3.68 1.21
C LEU A 87 5.59 -3.89 -0.28
N LEU A 88 6.65 -3.92 -1.09
CA LEU A 88 6.56 -4.22 -2.52
C LEU A 88 6.00 -5.63 -2.74
N THR A 89 6.43 -6.61 -1.95
CA THR A 89 5.89 -7.98 -2.00
C THR A 89 4.39 -7.98 -1.74
N LEU A 90 3.92 -7.32 -0.68
CA LEU A 90 2.49 -7.23 -0.35
C LEU A 90 1.69 -6.49 -1.44
N PHE A 91 2.26 -5.43 -2.01
CA PHE A 91 1.65 -4.69 -3.11
C PHE A 91 1.47 -5.54 -4.37
N LEU A 92 2.53 -6.22 -4.81
CA LEU A 92 2.47 -7.12 -5.97
C LEU A 92 1.54 -8.31 -5.71
N MET A 93 1.52 -8.85 -4.50
CA MET A 93 0.56 -9.88 -4.10
C MET A 93 -0.89 -9.38 -4.29
N ALA A 94 -1.21 -8.17 -3.84
CA ALA A 94 -2.53 -7.59 -4.00
C ALA A 94 -2.93 -7.44 -5.49
N LEU A 95 -2.03 -6.96 -6.33
CA LEU A 95 -2.27 -6.81 -7.77
C LEU A 95 -2.42 -8.14 -8.50
N LEU A 96 -1.62 -9.13 -8.12
CA LEU A 96 -1.62 -10.47 -8.71
C LEU A 96 -2.68 -11.41 -8.09
N ARG A 97 -3.60 -10.84 -7.29
CA ARG A 97 -4.71 -11.56 -6.63
C ARG A 97 -4.25 -12.68 -5.68
N VAL A 98 -3.07 -12.53 -5.09
CA VAL A 98 -2.57 -13.36 -3.99
C VAL A 98 -3.01 -12.69 -2.69
N GLN A 99 -4.19 -13.07 -2.19
CA GLN A 99 -4.85 -12.37 -1.08
C GLN A 99 -4.25 -12.71 0.29
N ARG A 100 -3.58 -13.85 0.42
CA ARG A 100 -3.03 -14.33 1.70
C ARG A 100 -1.55 -14.68 1.56
N PRO A 101 -0.70 -14.36 2.56
CA PRO A 101 0.70 -14.80 2.61
C PRO A 101 0.87 -16.30 2.35
N GLU A 102 -0.05 -17.13 2.85
CA GLU A 102 -0.01 -18.58 2.69
C GLU A 102 -0.08 -19.04 1.23
N GLN A 103 -0.69 -18.24 0.34
CA GLN A 103 -0.80 -18.54 -1.08
C GLN A 103 0.52 -18.34 -1.84
N LEU A 104 1.55 -17.73 -1.23
CA LEU A 104 2.87 -17.65 -1.83
C LEU A 104 3.50 -19.03 -2.06
N LYS A 105 3.11 -20.04 -1.27
CA LYS A 105 3.59 -21.42 -1.46
C LYS A 105 3.16 -22.04 -2.80
N GLU A 106 2.12 -21.49 -3.42
CA GLU A 106 1.56 -21.95 -4.71
C GLU A 106 2.21 -21.21 -5.90
N ARG A 107 3.10 -20.25 -5.63
CA ARG A 107 3.80 -19.47 -6.66
C ARG A 107 5.23 -19.95 -6.76
N ASP A 108 5.74 -20.03 -7.99
CA ASP A 108 7.17 -20.26 -8.20
C ASP A 108 7.99 -19.11 -7.57
N PRO A 109 8.82 -19.38 -6.56
CA PRO A 109 9.54 -18.33 -5.86
C PRO A 109 10.55 -17.61 -6.74
N ALA A 110 11.17 -18.29 -7.72
CA ALA A 110 12.12 -17.65 -8.62
C ALA A 110 11.41 -16.67 -9.55
N THR A 111 10.27 -17.06 -10.12
CA THR A 111 9.44 -16.20 -10.97
C THR A 111 8.95 -14.96 -10.24
N PHE A 112 8.41 -15.11 -9.03
CA PHE A 112 7.95 -13.94 -8.26
C PHE A 112 9.15 -13.09 -7.78
N GLY A 113 10.30 -13.70 -7.49
CA GLY A 113 11.56 -13.00 -7.20
C GLY A 113 11.98 -12.05 -8.32
N ARG A 114 11.85 -12.46 -9.59
CA ARG A 114 12.15 -11.60 -10.74
C ARG A 114 11.31 -10.32 -10.76
N LEU A 115 10.06 -10.38 -10.31
CA LEU A 115 9.21 -9.19 -10.20
C LEU A 115 9.69 -8.23 -9.09
N LEU A 116 10.35 -8.76 -8.07
CA LEU A 116 10.93 -7.96 -6.99
C LEU A 116 12.33 -7.42 -7.32
N GLY A 117 12.92 -7.84 -8.44
CA GLY A 117 14.34 -7.62 -8.72
C GLY A 117 15.24 -8.42 -7.79
N LEU A 118 14.83 -9.62 -7.39
CA LEU A 118 15.59 -10.52 -6.52
C LEU A 118 15.73 -11.89 -7.18
N ASP A 119 16.66 -12.70 -6.67
CA ASP A 119 16.81 -14.11 -7.07
C ASP A 119 15.57 -14.94 -6.75
N ARG A 120 14.88 -14.62 -5.65
CA ARG A 120 13.73 -15.36 -5.15
C ARG A 120 12.77 -14.49 -4.33
N ALA A 121 11.50 -14.88 -4.29
CA ALA A 121 10.50 -14.30 -3.41
C ALA A 121 10.67 -14.75 -1.94
N PRO A 122 10.22 -13.94 -0.96
CA PRO A 122 10.20 -14.35 0.43
C PRO A 122 9.24 -15.52 0.66
N GLU A 123 9.67 -16.46 1.50
CA GLU A 123 8.81 -17.53 1.99
C GLU A 123 7.72 -17.00 2.91
N VAL A 124 6.63 -17.78 3.07
CA VAL A 124 5.53 -17.46 3.99
C VAL A 124 6.03 -17.14 5.40
N LYS A 125 6.99 -17.95 5.91
CA LYS A 125 7.61 -17.75 7.22
C LYS A 125 8.37 -16.42 7.30
N THR A 126 9.06 -16.04 6.23
CA THR A 126 9.82 -14.80 6.16
C THR A 126 8.90 -13.59 6.14
N LEU A 127 7.85 -13.63 5.31
CA LEU A 127 6.84 -12.57 5.26
C LEU A 127 6.12 -12.41 6.61
N ARG A 128 5.73 -13.53 7.25
CA ARG A 128 5.11 -13.50 8.59
C ARG A 128 6.02 -12.88 9.65
N ARG A 129 7.33 -13.20 9.61
CA ARG A 129 8.31 -12.58 10.52
C ARG A 129 8.46 -11.08 10.28
N ALA A 130 8.46 -10.63 9.02
CA ALA A 130 8.50 -9.21 8.68
C ALA A 130 7.25 -8.48 9.19
N LEU A 131 6.06 -9.06 8.96
CA LEU A 131 4.80 -8.54 9.49
C LEU A 131 4.77 -8.50 11.03
N GLY A 132 5.33 -9.52 11.70
CA GLY A 132 5.46 -9.52 13.15
C GLY A 132 6.35 -8.40 13.67
N ARG A 133 7.46 -8.10 12.98
CA ARG A 133 8.31 -6.95 13.29
C ARG A 133 7.57 -5.64 13.09
N LEU A 134 6.89 -5.45 11.96
CA LEU A 134 6.06 -4.27 11.70
C LEU A 134 4.99 -4.05 12.78
N ALA A 135 4.31 -5.12 13.18
CA ALA A 135 3.27 -5.06 14.21
C ALA A 135 3.82 -4.60 15.56
N ALA A 136 5.07 -4.98 15.91
CA ALA A 136 5.71 -4.59 17.16
C ALA A 136 5.99 -3.08 17.29
N HIS A 137 6.02 -2.33 16.18
CA HIS A 137 6.15 -0.88 16.22
C HIS A 137 4.84 -0.14 16.55
N HIS A 138 3.69 -0.81 16.48
CA HIS A 138 2.37 -0.22 16.76
C HIS A 138 2.01 1.04 15.94
N CYS A 139 2.64 1.26 14.78
CA CYS A 139 2.45 2.46 13.95
C CYS A 139 1.29 2.38 12.94
N ALA A 140 0.42 1.36 12.98
CA ALA A 140 -0.59 1.14 11.94
C ALA A 140 -1.59 2.30 11.79
N GLU A 141 -2.09 2.83 12.92
CA GLU A 141 -3.00 3.98 12.93
C GLU A 141 -2.30 5.25 12.38
N GLN A 142 -1.08 5.49 12.84
CA GLN A 142 -0.27 6.63 12.39
C GLN A 142 0.02 6.54 10.88
N MET A 143 0.33 5.35 10.37
CA MET A 143 0.54 5.12 8.94
C MET A 143 -0.73 5.44 8.13
N GLY A 144 -1.90 4.99 8.60
CA GLY A 144 -3.18 5.32 7.99
C GLY A 144 -3.46 6.82 7.98
N ALA A 145 -3.20 7.51 9.10
CA ALA A 145 -3.40 8.94 9.24
C ALA A 145 -2.47 9.76 8.32
N GLU A 146 -1.18 9.41 8.25
CA GLU A 146 -0.21 10.08 7.36
C GLU A 146 -0.57 9.88 5.88
N LEU A 147 -0.99 8.67 5.50
CA LEU A 147 -1.44 8.39 4.13
C LEU A 147 -2.71 9.18 3.77
N ALA A 148 -3.65 9.28 4.70
CA ALA A 148 -4.86 10.09 4.51
C ALA A 148 -4.51 11.57 4.32
N ARG A 149 -3.59 12.12 5.14
CA ARG A 149 -3.09 13.49 5.00
C ARG A 149 -2.49 13.76 3.63
N VAL A 150 -1.61 12.88 3.14
CA VAL A 150 -1.01 13.02 1.80
C VAL A 150 -2.09 13.01 0.72
N ARG A 151 -3.03 12.07 0.77
CA ARG A 151 -4.11 11.98 -0.22
C ARG A 151 -5.04 13.19 -0.20
N VAL A 152 -5.35 13.73 0.97
CA VAL A 152 -6.17 14.95 1.12
C VAL A 152 -5.39 16.17 0.63
N ALA A 153 -4.09 16.27 0.85
CA ALA A 153 -3.29 17.37 0.31
C ALA A 153 -3.23 17.34 -1.23
N GLU A 154 -3.05 16.16 -1.83
CA GLU A 154 -2.96 15.98 -3.29
C GLU A 154 -4.31 16.10 -4.00
N ARG A 155 -5.40 15.70 -3.34
CA ARG A 155 -6.74 15.58 -3.95
C ARG A 155 -7.81 16.32 -3.16
N GLY A 156 -7.44 17.32 -2.36
CA GLY A 156 -8.33 18.00 -1.41
C GLY A 156 -9.57 18.57 -2.06
N GLU A 157 -9.44 19.09 -3.27
CA GLU A 157 -10.57 19.59 -4.07
C GLU A 157 -11.51 18.49 -4.57
N LEU A 158 -11.03 17.24 -4.68
CA LEU A 158 -11.79 16.05 -5.11
C LEU A 158 -12.34 15.21 -3.94
N MET A 159 -11.90 15.44 -2.70
CA MET A 159 -12.30 14.68 -1.50
C MET A 159 -13.74 14.96 -1.03
N GLY A 160 -14.44 15.86 -1.72
CA GLY A 160 -15.90 15.87 -1.75
C GLY A 160 -16.56 16.86 -0.80
N PHE A 161 -17.65 17.42 -1.31
CA PHE A 161 -18.60 18.27 -0.59
C PHE A 161 -19.18 17.54 0.61
N LEU A 162 -19.30 18.24 1.74
CA LEU A 162 -20.13 17.79 2.86
C LEU A 162 -21.60 17.87 2.43
N TYR A 163 -22.15 16.75 1.97
CA TYR A 163 -23.58 16.64 1.71
C TYR A 163 -24.30 16.42 3.05
N VAL A 164 -24.84 17.49 3.62
CA VAL A 164 -25.75 17.40 4.75
C VAL A 164 -27.13 17.04 4.18
N ASP A 165 -27.44 15.75 4.13
CA ASP A 165 -28.79 15.29 3.80
C ASP A 165 -29.68 15.55 5.01
N GLY A 166 -30.56 16.54 4.92
CA GLY A 166 -31.51 16.80 5.98
C GLY A 166 -32.48 15.63 6.10
N HIS A 167 -32.74 15.14 7.31
CA HIS A 167 -33.60 13.98 7.47
C HIS A 167 -35.05 14.35 7.13
N VAL A 168 -35.63 13.69 6.13
CA VAL A 168 -37.03 13.92 5.75
C VAL A 168 -37.96 13.23 6.75
N ARG A 169 -38.68 14.04 7.54
CA ARG A 169 -39.66 13.58 8.53
C ARG A 169 -41.08 13.77 8.00
N ALA A 170 -41.83 12.67 7.92
CA ALA A 170 -43.22 12.69 7.49
C ALA A 170 -44.11 13.43 8.50
N TYR A 171 -44.85 14.43 8.03
CA TYR A 171 -45.84 15.18 8.80
C TYR A 171 -47.20 14.48 8.73
N HIS A 172 -47.83 14.34 9.89
CA HIS A 172 -49.11 13.63 10.04
C HIS A 172 -50.21 14.52 10.65
N GLY A 173 -49.99 15.83 10.76
CA GLY A 173 -50.99 16.76 11.27
C GLY A 173 -51.96 17.24 10.18
N GLU A 174 -52.92 18.08 10.59
CA GLU A 174 -54.01 18.56 9.73
C GLU A 174 -53.63 19.76 8.85
N ARG A 175 -52.45 20.37 9.06
CA ARG A 175 -52.01 21.51 8.25
C ARG A 175 -51.48 21.07 6.89
N THR A 176 -51.86 21.80 5.84
CA THR A 176 -51.30 21.59 4.50
C THR A 176 -49.86 22.09 4.46
N ILE A 177 -48.90 21.18 4.28
CA ILE A 177 -47.48 21.49 4.09
C ILE A 177 -46.96 20.93 2.76
N SER A 178 -45.78 21.39 2.34
CA SER A 178 -45.07 20.87 1.16
C SER A 178 -44.80 19.37 1.29
N LYS A 179 -44.81 18.67 0.14
CA LYS A 179 -44.50 17.24 0.09
C LYS A 179 -43.01 17.04 -0.16
N ALA A 180 -42.41 16.07 0.52
CA ALA A 180 -41.07 15.57 0.22
C ALA A 180 -41.11 14.04 0.03
N TYR A 181 -40.12 13.50 -0.67
CA TYR A 181 -40.04 12.06 -0.90
C TYR A 181 -39.57 11.35 0.36
N VAL A 182 -40.43 10.53 0.96
CA VAL A 182 -40.12 9.78 2.17
C VAL A 182 -39.54 8.43 1.77
N ALA A 183 -38.21 8.31 1.82
CA ALA A 183 -37.48 7.12 1.36
C ALA A 183 -37.97 5.81 2.01
N ARG A 184 -38.34 5.82 3.30
CA ARG A 184 -38.88 4.64 4.00
C ARG A 184 -40.22 4.15 3.47
N ARG A 185 -41.00 5.02 2.81
CA ARG A 185 -42.34 4.71 2.28
C ARG A 185 -42.40 4.73 0.76
N HIS A 186 -41.30 5.06 0.09
CA HIS A 186 -41.21 5.19 -1.36
C HIS A 186 -42.30 6.08 -1.98
N LEU A 187 -42.76 7.11 -1.27
CA LEU A 187 -43.88 7.97 -1.69
C LEU A 187 -43.62 9.43 -1.35
N ALA A 188 -44.10 10.34 -2.21
CA ALA A 188 -44.13 11.77 -1.93
C ALA A 188 -45.33 12.11 -1.02
N MET A 189 -45.04 12.56 0.20
CA MET A 189 -46.08 12.90 1.18
C MET A 189 -45.70 14.16 1.97
N PRO A 190 -46.66 14.81 2.66
CA PRO A 190 -46.37 15.99 3.48
C PRO A 190 -45.22 15.66 4.45
N ALA A 191 -44.10 16.36 4.32
CA ALA A 191 -42.90 16.06 5.07
C ALA A 191 -41.99 17.30 5.13
N THR A 192 -41.23 17.41 6.21
CA THR A 192 -40.27 18.47 6.44
C THR A 192 -38.86 17.88 6.44
N THR A 193 -37.92 18.61 5.88
CA THR A 193 -36.50 18.27 5.94
C THR A 193 -35.91 18.94 7.18
N ASP A 194 -35.47 18.15 8.16
CA ASP A 194 -34.73 18.65 9.33
C ASP A 194 -33.27 18.90 8.89
N TYR A 195 -32.81 20.16 8.95
CA TYR A 195 -31.42 20.57 8.69
C TYR A 195 -30.67 20.81 10.00
#